data_AF-A0A0C3NK22-F1
#
_entry.id   AF-A0A0C3NK22-F1
#
_cell.length_a   1.000
_cell.length_b   1.000
_cell.length_c   1.000
_cell.angle_alpha   90.00
_cell.angle_beta   90.00
_cell.angle_gamma   90.00
#
_symmetry.space_group_name_H-M   'P 1'
#
loop_
_entity.id
_entity.type
_entity.pdbx_description
1 polymer ?
#
loop_
_entity_poly.entity_id
_entity_poly.type
_entity_poly.pdbx_seq_one_letter_code
_entity_poly.pdbx_strand_id
1 'polypeptide(L)'
;MSEATYIGILVSLMGIIFTIFVGYQIYNVIDIKRELKHLDIQKARLEDTVKKLSNYQIVSEAYNLNNRGMLAISMNSYETAIHLLLQALEVFLSSRLDDRHWNDIENIKTNIKYCYSKMGNFRGTNCKEELYQISTNIMNSENYRVLNKEFRDLIVDIKRSNN
;
A
#
# COMPACT_ATOMS: atom_id res chain seq x y z
N MET A 1 -28.70 -6.46 -75.46
CA MET A 1 -27.54 -6.40 -74.56
C MET A 1 -26.78 -7.71 -74.74
N SER A 2 -25.48 -7.69 -75.06
CA SER A 2 -24.74 -8.95 -75.29
C SER A 2 -24.39 -9.61 -73.95
N GLU A 3 -24.28 -10.93 -73.94
CA GLU A 3 -23.92 -11.74 -72.77
C GLU A 3 -22.63 -11.25 -72.10
N ALA A 4 -21.64 -10.85 -72.91
CA ALA A 4 -20.39 -10.26 -72.45
C ALA A 4 -20.60 -8.94 -71.66
N THR A 5 -21.56 -8.09 -72.05
CA THR A 5 -21.87 -6.86 -71.33
C THR A 5 -22.51 -7.16 -69.97
N TYR A 6 -23.38 -8.17 -69.88
CA TYR A 6 -24.02 -8.57 -68.62
C TYR A 6 -22.99 -9.15 -67.64
N ILE A 7 -22.11 -10.04 -68.10
CA ILE A 7 -21.03 -10.61 -67.28
C ILE A 7 -20.08 -9.51 -66.78
N GLY A 8 -19.73 -8.54 -67.64
CA GLY A 8 -18.90 -7.41 -67.25
C GLY A 8 -19.50 -6.55 -66.12
N ILE A 9 -20.83 -6.33 -66.14
CA ILE A 9 -21.53 -5.60 -65.08
C ILE A 9 -21.57 -6.39 -63.76
N LEU A 10 -21.77 -7.70 -63.81
CA LEU A 10 -21.75 -8.53 -62.60
C LEU A 10 -20.38 -8.57 -61.93
N VAL A 11 -19.31 -8.69 -62.73
CA VAL A 11 -17.94 -8.70 -62.23
C VAL A 11 -17.58 -7.36 -61.58
N SER A 12 -17.98 -6.23 -62.17
CA SER A 12 -17.73 -4.91 -61.57
C SER A 12 -18.51 -4.69 -60.27
N LEU A 13 -19.77 -5.12 -60.21
CA LEU A 13 -20.57 -5.09 -58.96
C LEU A 13 -19.96 -5.96 -57.86
N MET A 14 -19.49 -7.16 -58.19
CA MET A 14 -18.78 -8.03 -57.25
C MET A 14 -17.50 -7.38 -56.71
N GLY A 15 -16.73 -6.69 -57.57
CA GLY A 15 -15.55 -5.94 -57.13
C GLY A 15 -15.88 -4.80 -56.16
N ILE A 16 -16.98 -4.07 -56.41
CA ILE A 16 -17.45 -2.99 -55.51
C ILE A 16 -17.87 -3.57 -54.15
N ILE A 17 -18.66 -4.64 -54.15
CA ILE A 17 -19.12 -5.31 -52.92
C ILE A 17 -17.93 -5.82 -52.12
N PHE A 18 -16.97 -6.46 -52.78
CA PHE A 18 -15.75 -6.95 -52.13
C PHE A 18 -14.94 -5.81 -51.50
N THR A 19 -14.81 -4.68 -52.20
CA THR A 19 -14.09 -3.50 -51.68
C THR A 19 -14.78 -2.92 -50.44
N ILE A 20 -16.11 -2.83 -50.45
CA ILE A 20 -16.89 -2.35 -49.29
C ILE A 20 -16.73 -3.32 -48.11
N PHE A 21 -16.78 -4.63 -48.37
CA PHE A 21 -16.63 -5.65 -47.35
C PHE A 21 -15.26 -5.61 -46.67
N VAL A 22 -14.18 -5.55 -47.46
CA VAL A 22 -12.81 -5.40 -46.92
C VAL A 22 -12.66 -4.08 -46.17
N GLY A 23 -13.22 -2.98 -46.70
CA GLY A 23 -13.23 -1.69 -46.01
C GLY A 23 -13.90 -1.74 -44.64
N TYR A 24 -15.04 -2.42 -44.54
CA TYR A 24 -15.76 -2.62 -43.28
C TYR A 24 -14.94 -3.44 -42.27
N GLN A 25 -14.30 -4.54 -42.72
CA GLN A 25 -13.43 -5.34 -41.87
C GLN A 25 -12.24 -4.52 -41.34
N ILE A 26 -11.61 -3.71 -42.20
CA ILE A 26 -10.50 -2.83 -41.81
C ILE A 26 -10.97 -1.79 -40.79
N TYR A 27 -12.12 -1.15 -41.02
CA TYR A 27 -12.68 -0.17 -40.10
C TYR A 27 -12.92 -0.78 -38.71
N ASN A 28 -13.59 -1.94 -38.64
CA ASN A 28 -13.85 -2.63 -37.37
C ASN A 28 -12.56 -2.98 -36.63
N VAL A 29 -11.54 -3.47 -37.34
CA VAL A 29 -10.25 -3.80 -36.73
C VAL A 29 -9.54 -2.56 -36.18
N ILE A 30 -9.60 -1.42 -36.88
CA ILE A 30 -9.00 -0.16 -36.41
C ILE A 30 -9.72 0.35 -35.17
N ASP A 31 -11.04 0.31 -35.18
CA ASP A 31 -11.86 0.82 -34.08
C ASP A 31 -11.65 0.00 -32.80
N ILE A 32 -11.70 -1.33 -32.91
CA ILE A 32 -11.40 -2.25 -31.80
C ILE A 32 -9.98 -2.03 -31.26
N LYS A 33 -8.98 -1.86 -32.13
CA LYS A 33 -7.60 -1.57 -31.69
C LYS A 33 -7.48 -0.25 -30.94
N ARG A 34 -8.26 0.76 -31.33
CA ARG A 34 -8.29 2.07 -30.65
C ARG A 34 -8.89 1.93 -29.25
N GLU A 35 -10.03 1.25 -29.12
CA GLU A 35 -10.65 0.99 -27.82
C GLU A 35 -9.74 0.17 -26.90
N LEU A 36 -9.08 -0.87 -27.43
CA LEU A 36 -8.12 -1.67 -26.67
C LEU A 36 -6.99 -0.82 -26.09
N LYS A 37 -6.44 0.11 -26.87
CA LYS A 37 -5.40 1.04 -26.40
C LYS A 37 -5.92 1.98 -25.30
N HIS A 38 -7.18 2.42 -25.39
CA HIS A 38 -7.79 3.24 -24.34
C HIS A 38 -7.98 2.45 -23.04
N LEU A 39 -8.40 1.19 -23.14
CA LEU A 39 -8.52 0.28 -22.00
C LEU A 39 -7.19 0.03 -21.31
N ASP A 40 -6.11 -0.16 -22.06
CA ASP A 40 -4.76 -0.34 -21.50
C ASP A 40 -4.32 0.88 -20.67
N ILE A 41 -4.58 2.09 -21.17
CA ILE A 41 -4.27 3.32 -20.43
C ILE A 41 -5.12 3.45 -19.17
N GLN A 42 -6.42 3.13 -19.25
CA GLN A 42 -7.30 3.16 -18.08
C GLN A 42 -6.87 2.13 -17.04
N LYS A 43 -6.49 0.93 -17.47
CA LYS A 43 -5.98 -0.13 -16.59
C LYS A 43 -4.71 0.32 -15.87
N ALA A 44 -3.74 0.90 -16.57
CA ALA A 44 -2.52 1.41 -15.94
C ALA A 44 -2.80 2.51 -14.90
N ARG A 45 -3.77 3.41 -15.18
CA ARG A 45 -4.21 4.43 -14.20
C ARG A 45 -4.91 3.81 -12.99
N LEU A 46 -5.71 2.78 -13.21
CA LEU A 46 -6.39 2.06 -12.14
C LEU A 46 -5.37 1.36 -11.23
N GLU A 47 -4.37 0.70 -11.81
CA GLU A 47 -3.28 0.06 -11.07
C GLU A 47 -2.49 1.07 -10.21
N ASP A 48 -2.17 2.25 -10.74
CA ASP A 48 -1.54 3.33 -9.98
C ASP A 48 -2.44 3.82 -8.83
N THR A 49 -3.74 3.97 -9.07
CA THR A 49 -4.71 4.40 -8.06
C THR A 49 -4.83 3.37 -6.94
N VAL A 50 -4.94 2.09 -7.27
CA VAL A 50 -4.99 0.99 -6.30
C VAL A 50 -3.73 0.97 -5.44
N LYS A 51 -2.55 1.16 -6.06
CA LYS A 51 -1.28 1.22 -5.32
C LYS A 51 -1.25 2.40 -4.34
N LYS A 52 -1.70 3.59 -4.75
CA LYS A 52 -1.79 4.76 -3.88
C LYS A 52 -2.75 4.53 -2.72
N LEU A 53 -3.94 4.00 -2.99
CA LEU A 53 -4.93 3.67 -1.97
C LEU A 53 -4.40 2.67 -0.95
N SER A 54 -3.71 1.63 -1.42
CA SER A 54 -3.05 0.66 -0.53
C SER A 54 -2.05 1.33 0.40
N ASN A 55 -1.24 2.27 -0.10
CA ASN A 55 -0.30 3.02 0.74
C ASN A 55 -1.03 3.92 1.76
N TYR A 56 -2.10 4.62 1.34
CA TYR A 56 -2.90 5.43 2.26
C TYR A 56 -3.54 4.60 3.37
N GLN A 57 -3.99 3.38 3.06
CA GLN A 57 -4.58 2.48 4.03
C GLN A 57 -3.56 2.05 5.10
N ILE A 58 -2.34 1.68 4.69
CA ILE A 58 -1.24 1.33 5.61
C ILE A 58 -0.93 2.50 6.55
N VAL A 59 -0.83 3.72 6.01
CA VAL A 59 -0.57 4.93 6.82
C VAL A 59 -1.73 5.22 7.77
N SER A 60 -2.97 5.11 7.29
CA SER A 60 -4.16 5.34 8.10
C SER A 60 -4.27 4.35 9.26
N GLU A 61 -3.87 3.09 9.05
CA GLU A 61 -3.79 2.08 10.10
C GLU A 61 -2.78 2.46 11.18
N ALA A 62 -1.58 2.92 10.80
CA ALA A 62 -0.57 3.37 11.75
C ALA A 62 -1.05 4.56 12.60
N TYR A 63 -1.75 5.52 12.00
CA TYR A 63 -2.37 6.64 12.74
C TYR A 63 -3.46 6.16 13.70
N ASN A 64 -4.30 5.22 13.28
CA ASN A 64 -5.34 4.66 14.13
C ASN A 64 -4.72 3.95 15.35
N LEU A 65 -3.67 3.15 15.13
CA LEU A 65 -2.91 2.50 16.20
C LEU A 65 -2.31 3.52 17.17
N ASN A 66 -1.69 4.59 16.67
CA ASN A 66 -1.16 5.66 17.51
C ASN A 66 -2.26 6.34 18.35
N ASN A 67 -3.38 6.70 17.72
CA ASN A 67 -4.51 7.33 18.42
C ASN A 67 -5.10 6.42 19.50
N ARG A 68 -5.25 5.12 19.20
CA ARG A 68 -5.69 4.12 20.20
C ARG A 68 -4.68 3.98 21.33
N GLY A 69 -3.38 4.03 21.03
CA GLY A 69 -2.31 4.08 22.02
C GLY A 69 -2.42 5.29 22.95
N MET A 70 -2.68 6.48 22.39
CA MET A 70 -2.90 7.70 23.17
C MET A 70 -4.17 7.63 24.04
N LEU A 71 -5.24 7.01 23.55
CA LEU A 71 -6.43 6.75 24.36
C LEU A 71 -6.14 5.76 25.49
N ALA A 72 -5.33 4.72 25.25
CA ALA A 72 -4.89 3.83 26.31
C ALA A 72 -4.04 4.56 27.37
N ILE A 73 -3.20 5.52 26.96
CA ILE A 73 -2.46 6.39 27.88
C ILE A 73 -3.42 7.19 28.78
N SER A 74 -4.46 7.81 28.22
CA SER A 74 -5.40 8.61 29.01
C SER A 74 -6.21 7.76 30.00
N MET A 75 -6.40 6.47 29.69
CA MET A 75 -6.99 5.47 30.58
C MET A 75 -5.97 4.83 31.55
N ASN A 76 -4.72 5.32 31.62
CA ASN A 76 -3.62 4.75 32.42
C ASN A 76 -3.31 3.27 32.09
N SER A 77 -3.72 2.80 30.91
CA SER A 77 -3.49 1.44 30.42
C SER A 77 -2.18 1.39 29.65
N TYR A 78 -1.06 1.60 30.35
CA TYR A 78 0.26 1.81 29.75
C TYR A 78 0.82 0.59 29.00
N GLU A 79 0.53 -0.64 29.46
CA GLU A 79 0.95 -1.87 28.76
C GLU A 79 0.27 -1.96 27.38
N THR A 80 -1.04 -1.75 27.34
CA THR A 80 -1.83 -1.70 26.11
C THR A 80 -1.36 -0.56 25.20
N ALA A 81 -1.03 0.60 25.76
CA ALA A 81 -0.51 1.73 25.00
C ALA A 81 0.81 1.39 24.32
N ILE A 82 1.78 0.81 25.05
CA ILE A 82 3.07 0.38 24.50
C ILE A 82 2.87 -0.58 23.34
N HIS A 83 2.00 -1.58 23.51
CA HIS A 83 1.69 -2.53 22.45
C HIS A 83 1.19 -1.85 21.17
N LEU A 84 0.16 -1.00 21.29
CA LEU A 84 -0.43 -0.29 20.14
C LEU A 84 0.57 0.68 19.48
N LEU A 85 1.36 1.38 20.28
CA LEU A 85 2.36 2.32 19.79
C LEU A 85 3.52 1.62 19.08
N LEU A 86 3.96 0.45 19.56
CA LEU A 86 4.97 -0.35 18.89
C LEU A 86 4.46 -0.92 17.57
N GLN A 87 3.20 -1.36 17.50
CA GLN A 87 2.59 -1.75 16.23
C GLN A 87 2.54 -0.59 15.24
N ALA A 88 2.14 0.62 15.69
CA ALA A 88 2.17 1.81 14.84
C ALA A 88 3.59 2.09 14.30
N LEU A 89 4.60 1.99 15.18
CA LEU A 89 6.00 2.18 14.81
C LEU A 89 6.50 1.14 13.82
N GLU A 90 6.16 -0.14 14.02
CA GLU A 90 6.48 -1.22 13.09
C GLU A 90 5.93 -0.95 11.69
N VAL A 91 4.67 -0.52 11.60
CA VAL A 91 4.04 -0.18 10.32
C VAL A 91 4.78 0.99 9.65
N PHE A 92 5.08 2.06 10.40
CA PHE A 92 5.81 3.21 9.85
C PHE A 92 7.23 2.87 9.38
N LEU A 93 7.93 1.98 10.08
CA LEU A 93 9.31 1.62 9.74
C LEU A 93 9.40 0.54 8.64
N SER A 94 8.41 -0.36 8.56
CA SER A 94 8.37 -1.45 7.57
C SER A 94 7.80 -1.00 6.22
N SER A 95 7.16 0.15 6.18
CA SER A 95 6.61 0.72 4.94
C SER A 95 7.65 1.60 4.26
N ARG A 96 7.58 1.68 2.91
CA ARG A 96 8.39 2.60 2.09
C ARG A 96 7.82 4.02 2.16
N LEU A 97 7.63 4.52 3.37
CA LEU A 97 7.07 5.84 3.58
C LEU A 97 8.16 6.89 3.47
N ASP A 98 7.85 7.92 2.69
CA ASP A 98 8.69 9.10 2.53
C ASP A 98 8.92 9.78 3.90
N ASP A 99 9.93 10.65 3.94
CA ASP A 99 10.35 11.44 5.10
C ASP A 99 9.25 12.28 5.80
N ARG A 100 8.05 12.34 5.22
CA ARG A 100 6.92 13.12 5.73
C ARG A 100 6.39 12.61 7.08
N HIS A 101 6.66 11.36 7.44
CA HIS A 101 6.14 10.75 8.68
C HIS A 101 7.15 10.75 9.84
N TRP A 102 8.30 11.41 9.70
CA TRP A 102 9.30 11.48 10.79
C TRP A 102 8.74 12.10 12.07
N ASN A 103 7.90 13.13 11.95
CA ASN A 103 7.26 13.75 13.11
C ASN A 103 6.33 12.77 13.83
N ASP A 104 5.64 11.90 13.10
CA ASP A 104 4.76 10.89 13.68
C ASP A 104 5.56 9.80 14.40
N ILE A 105 6.68 9.38 13.82
CA ILE A 105 7.62 8.44 14.45
C ILE A 105 8.17 9.05 15.75
N GLU A 106 8.58 10.32 15.76
CA GLU A 106 9.05 10.98 16.98
C GLU A 106 7.97 11.13 18.04
N ASN A 107 6.73 11.40 17.64
CA ASN A 107 5.58 11.44 18.56
C ASN A 107 5.33 10.07 19.19
N ILE A 108 5.33 8.99 18.38
CA ILE A 108 5.16 7.62 18.85
C ILE A 108 6.29 7.25 19.82
N LYS A 109 7.55 7.54 19.48
CA LYS A 109 8.70 7.30 20.35
C LYS A 109 8.56 8.00 21.70
N THR A 110 8.12 9.25 21.68
CA THR A 110 7.90 10.06 22.90
C THR A 110 6.81 9.45 23.77
N ASN A 111 5.70 9.01 23.16
CA ASN A 111 4.61 8.34 23.86
C ASN A 111 5.03 7.00 24.47
N ILE A 112 5.84 6.21 23.75
CA ILE A 112 6.39 4.96 24.27
C ILE A 112 7.28 5.24 25.48
N LYS A 113 8.25 6.16 25.37
CA LYS A 113 9.12 6.55 26.51
C LYS A 113 8.31 7.01 27.72
N TYR A 114 7.26 7.79 27.50
CA TYR A 114 6.35 8.22 28.55
C TYR A 114 5.68 7.03 29.25
N CYS A 115 5.11 6.09 28.49
CA CYS A 115 4.49 4.89 29.06
C CYS A 115 5.49 4.08 29.89
N TYR A 116 6.70 3.87 29.36
CA TYR A 116 7.78 3.18 30.08
C TYR A 116 8.12 3.87 31.40
N SER A 117 8.27 5.20 31.40
CA SER A 117 8.55 5.96 32.63
C SER A 117 7.44 5.83 33.68
N LYS A 118 6.19 5.65 33.26
CA LYS A 118 5.03 5.50 34.16
C LYS A 118 4.90 4.08 34.71
N MET A 119 5.30 3.07 33.94
CA MET A 119 5.28 1.68 34.38
C MET A 119 6.48 1.29 35.25
N GLY A 120 7.59 2.03 35.19
CA GLY A 120 8.85 1.62 35.82
C GLY A 120 9.47 0.42 35.10
N ASN A 121 10.19 -0.47 35.82
CA ASN A 121 10.73 -1.69 35.23
C ASN A 121 9.60 -2.55 34.65
N PHE A 122 9.52 -2.59 33.33
CA PHE A 122 8.49 -3.30 32.57
C PHE A 122 8.47 -4.78 32.98
N ARG A 123 7.37 -5.19 33.61
CA ARG A 123 7.07 -6.56 34.02
C ARG A 123 5.68 -7.01 33.53
N GLY A 124 5.26 -6.50 32.37
CA GLY A 124 3.98 -6.88 31.75
C GLY A 124 4.01 -8.35 31.31
N THR A 125 3.02 -9.13 31.72
CA THR A 125 2.93 -10.58 31.44
C THR A 125 1.99 -10.93 30.30
N ASN A 126 1.13 -10.01 29.87
CA ASN A 126 0.00 -10.36 29.00
C ASN A 126 0.31 -10.26 27.51
N CYS A 127 1.34 -9.50 27.12
CA CYS A 127 1.70 -9.25 25.72
C CYS A 127 3.15 -9.61 25.36
N LYS A 128 3.83 -10.46 26.15
CA LYS A 128 5.27 -10.72 26.00
C LYS A 128 5.68 -11.22 24.61
N GLU A 129 4.95 -12.21 24.08
CA GLU A 129 5.26 -12.82 22.78
C GLU A 129 5.02 -11.83 21.62
N GLU A 130 3.89 -11.12 21.64
CA GLU A 130 3.57 -10.11 20.62
C GLU A 130 4.60 -8.98 20.61
N LEU A 131 4.97 -8.47 21.79
CA LEU A 131 6.00 -7.44 21.91
C LEU A 131 7.38 -7.93 21.46
N TYR A 132 7.73 -9.18 21.71
CA TYR A 132 8.95 -9.79 21.20
C TYR A 132 8.97 -9.83 19.67
N GLN A 133 7.85 -10.24 19.06
CA GLN A 133 7.72 -10.30 17.60
C GLN A 133 7.78 -8.90 16.98
N ILE A 134 7.00 -7.94 17.49
CA ILE A 134 6.97 -6.54 17.01
C ILE A 134 8.36 -5.92 17.13
N SER A 135 9.05 -6.10 18.26
CA SER A 135 10.40 -5.57 18.47
C SER A 135 11.39 -6.18 17.46
N THR A 136 11.26 -7.47 17.17
CA THR A 136 12.08 -8.16 16.17
C THR A 136 11.82 -7.63 14.76
N ASN A 137 10.56 -7.41 14.40
CA ASN A 137 10.18 -6.84 13.11
C ASN A 137 10.72 -5.40 12.95
N ILE A 138 10.60 -4.57 13.99
CA ILE A 138 11.20 -3.22 14.03
C ILE A 138 12.71 -3.30 13.81
N MET A 139 13.42 -4.19 14.50
CA MET A 139 14.87 -4.35 14.37
C MET A 139 15.30 -4.81 12.96
N ASN A 140 14.46 -5.59 12.28
CA ASN A 140 14.71 -6.08 10.93
C ASN A 140 14.23 -5.11 9.82
N SER A 141 13.54 -4.03 10.18
CA SER A 141 13.03 -3.07 9.21
C SER A 141 14.18 -2.28 8.55
N GLU A 142 14.03 -1.96 7.27
CA GLU A 142 15.04 -1.20 6.50
C GLU A 142 15.33 0.17 7.17
N ASN A 143 14.31 0.76 7.79
CA ASN A 143 14.36 2.09 8.41
C ASN A 143 14.77 2.06 9.89
N TYR A 144 15.06 0.89 10.47
CA TYR A 144 15.51 0.76 11.87
C TYR A 144 16.68 1.68 12.22
N ARG A 145 17.59 1.89 11.26
CA ARG A 145 18.79 2.73 11.44
C ARG A 145 18.48 4.20 11.67
N VAL A 146 17.30 4.67 11.27
CA VAL A 146 16.87 6.07 11.46
C VAL A 146 16.52 6.35 12.93
N LEU A 147 16.17 5.32 13.70
CA LEU A 147 15.97 5.47 15.14
C LEU A 147 17.27 5.88 15.83
N ASN A 148 17.20 6.86 16.74
CA ASN A 148 18.35 7.24 17.53
C ASN A 148 18.81 6.09 18.44
N LYS A 149 20.09 6.11 18.84
CA LYS A 149 20.70 5.02 19.61
C LYS A 149 19.92 4.70 20.89
N GLU A 150 19.53 5.72 21.65
CA GLU A 150 18.78 5.57 22.89
C GLU A 150 17.46 4.80 22.69
N PHE A 151 16.73 5.09 21.61
CA PHE A 151 15.47 4.39 21.34
C PHE A 151 15.70 2.97 20.81
N ARG A 152 16.77 2.74 20.04
CA ARG A 152 17.18 1.37 19.66
C ARG A 152 17.53 0.52 20.88
N ASP A 153 18.25 1.10 21.84
CA ASP A 153 18.59 0.44 23.10
C ASP A 153 17.31 0.12 23.89
N LEU A 154 16.34 1.04 23.93
CA LEU A 154 15.01 0.79 24.50
C LEU A 154 14.33 -0.42 23.81
N ILE A 155 14.24 -0.46 22.48
CA ILE A 155 13.63 -1.60 21.76
C ILE A 155 14.31 -2.93 22.10
N VAL A 156 15.65 -2.94 22.25
CA VAL A 156 16.39 -4.11 22.69
C VAL A 156 16.04 -4.51 24.12
N ASP A 157 15.91 -3.55 25.03
CA ASP A 157 15.53 -3.82 26.42
C ASP A 157 14.09 -4.33 26.53
N ILE A 158 13.16 -3.82 25.72
CA ILE A 158 11.80 -4.32 25.59
C ILE A 158 11.84 -5.79 25.16
N LYS A 159 12.56 -6.10 24.09
CA LYS A 159 12.74 -7.47 23.60
C LYS A 159 13.32 -8.40 24.68
N ARG A 160 14.32 -7.94 25.43
CA ARG A 160 14.97 -8.72 26.51
C ARG A 160 14.07 -8.94 27.71
N SER A 161 13.25 -7.97 28.09
CA SER A 161 12.31 -8.09 29.22
C SER A 161 11.19 -9.12 28.98
N ASN A 162 11.02 -9.54 27.73
CA ASN A 162 10.02 -10.52 27.30
C ASN A 162 10.56 -11.96 27.19
N ASN A 163 11.89 -12.16 27.18
CA ASN A 163 12.55 -13.48 27.25
C ASN A 163 12.79 -13.93 28.70
#